data_AF-A0A367HQ99-F1
#
_entry.id   AF-A0A367HQ99-F1
#
_cell.length_a   1.000
_cell.length_b   1.000
_cell.length_c   1.000
_cell.angle_alpha   90.00
_cell.angle_beta   90.00
_cell.angle_gamma   90.00
#
_symmetry.space_group_name_H-M   'P 1'
#
loop_
_entity.id
_entity.type
_entity.pdbx_description
1 polymer ?
#
loop_
_entity_poly.entity_id
_entity_poly.type
_entity_poly.pdbx_seq_one_letter_code
_entity_poly.pdbx_strand_id
1 'polypeptide(L)'
;MRAVATADGTTAITVLRTLNGPVIHDPYGRRFYALLPSSPASDLGPYAKHLGLGHYVGVPRVGACEPDGTHASYWAVPMRAPGDLCDPARVATLIETGAAALGSADET
;
A
#
# COMPACT_ATOMS: atom_id res chain seq x y z
N MET A 1 -1.64 -29.55 4.99
CA MET A 1 -2.63 -28.51 5.34
C MET A 1 -1.85 -27.30 5.83
N ARG A 2 -1.52 -26.34 4.95
CA ARG A 2 -0.71 -25.16 5.30
C ARG A 2 -1.64 -24.08 5.88
N ALA A 3 -1.34 -23.62 7.10
CA ALA A 3 -1.99 -22.45 7.67
C ALA A 3 -1.43 -21.21 6.96
N VAL A 4 -2.21 -20.62 6.04
CA VAL A 4 -2.00 -19.24 5.63
C VAL A 4 -2.31 -18.39 6.85
N ALA A 5 -1.29 -17.76 7.44
CA ALA A 5 -1.53 -16.70 8.40
C ALA A 5 -2.27 -15.59 7.65
N THR A 6 -3.60 -15.56 7.77
CA THR A 6 -4.38 -14.39 7.40
C THR A 6 -3.92 -13.30 8.34
N ALA A 7 -2.96 -12.49 7.90
CA ALA A 7 -2.63 -11.26 8.59
C ALA A 7 -3.94 -10.50 8.74
N ASP A 8 -4.39 -10.37 9.98
CA ASP A 8 -5.62 -9.67 10.30
C ASP A 8 -5.57 -8.27 9.69
N GLY A 9 -6.66 -7.78 9.11
CA GLY A 9 -6.66 -6.50 8.37
C GLY A 9 -6.13 -5.33 9.21
N THR A 10 -6.33 -5.41 10.52
CA THR A 10 -5.78 -4.51 11.55
C THR A 10 -4.26 -4.43 11.56
N THR A 11 -3.57 -5.56 11.33
CA THR A 11 -2.10 -5.64 11.32
C THR A 11 -1.53 -4.96 10.08
N ALA A 12 -2.15 -5.19 8.92
CA ALA A 12 -1.73 -4.55 7.67
C ALA A 12 -1.85 -3.02 7.75
N ILE A 13 -2.99 -2.51 8.23
CA ILE A 13 -3.19 -1.05 8.41
C ILE A 13 -2.17 -0.47 9.39
N THR A 14 -1.83 -1.20 10.46
CA THR A 14 -0.82 -0.76 11.44
C THR A 14 0.54 -0.58 10.78
N VAL A 15 0.97 -1.53 9.95
CA VAL A 15 2.23 -1.41 9.19
C VAL A 15 2.16 -0.23 8.21
N LEU A 16 1.06 -0.07 7.48
CA LEU A 16 0.91 1.03 6.52
C LEU A 16 0.98 2.41 7.18
N ARG A 17 0.49 2.57 8.42
CA ARG A 17 0.61 3.83 9.17
C ARG A 17 2.06 4.23 9.43
N THR A 18 3.00 3.28 9.42
CA THR A 18 4.42 3.56 9.60
C THR A 18 5.05 4.30 8.42
N LEU A 19 4.39 4.29 7.25
CA LEU A 19 4.88 4.94 6.01
C LEU A 19 4.81 6.47 6.04
N ASN A 20 4.23 7.04 7.10
CA ASN A 20 4.13 8.48 7.34
C ASN A 20 3.47 9.27 6.18
N GLY A 21 2.46 8.68 5.54
CA GLY A 21 1.72 9.33 4.48
C GLY A 21 0.49 8.53 4.06
N PRO A 22 -0.30 9.07 3.12
CA PRO A 22 -1.57 8.49 2.72
C PRO A 22 -1.42 7.23 1.87
N VAL A 23 -2.30 6.26 2.13
CA VAL A 23 -2.36 4.99 1.41
C VAL A 23 -3.81 4.72 1.02
N ILE A 24 -4.04 4.46 -0.27
CA ILE A 24 -5.33 4.04 -0.80
C ILE A 24 -5.37 2.52 -0.86
N HIS A 25 -6.47 1.91 -0.43
CA HIS A 25 -6.73 0.50 -0.69
C HIS A 25 -7.82 0.34 -1.75
N ASP A 26 -7.49 -0.38 -2.82
CA ASP A 26 -8.42 -0.93 -3.80
C ASP A 26 -8.69 -2.41 -3.48
N PRO A 27 -9.82 -2.75 -2.83
CA PRO A 27 -10.15 -4.12 -2.46
C PRO A 27 -10.42 -5.00 -3.68
N TYR A 28 -10.96 -4.46 -4.78
CA TYR A 28 -11.27 -5.23 -5.98
C TYR A 28 -9.99 -5.64 -6.72
N GLY A 29 -9.07 -4.71 -6.88
CA GLY A 29 -7.74 -4.96 -7.45
C GLY A 29 -6.78 -5.66 -6.50
N ARG A 30 -7.14 -5.83 -5.22
CA ARG A 30 -6.29 -6.35 -4.13
C ARG A 30 -4.96 -5.62 -4.03
N ARG A 31 -5.01 -4.28 -4.12
CA ARG A 31 -3.82 -3.41 -4.16
C ARG A 31 -3.89 -2.32 -3.11
N PHE A 32 -2.71 -1.95 -2.64
CA PHE A 32 -2.47 -0.74 -1.87
C PHE A 32 -1.63 0.23 -2.72
N TYR A 33 -2.02 1.50 -2.73
CA TYR A 33 -1.30 2.57 -3.42
C TYR A 33 -0.79 3.55 -2.37
N ALA A 34 0.51 3.47 -2.04
CA ALA A 34 1.20 4.49 -1.26
C ALA A 34 1.48 5.71 -2.14
N LEU A 35 1.03 6.90 -1.72
CA LEU A 35 1.24 8.12 -2.51
C LEU A 35 2.63 8.67 -2.20
N LEU A 36 3.51 8.70 -3.19
CA LEU A 36 4.91 9.09 -3.03
C LEU A 36 5.22 10.40 -3.76
N PRO A 37 6.27 11.14 -3.34
CA PRO A 37 6.88 12.17 -4.16
C PRO A 37 7.25 11.62 -5.53
N SER A 38 7.16 12.47 -6.55
CA SER A 38 7.64 12.11 -7.88
C SER A 38 9.12 11.72 -7.79
N SER A 39 9.41 10.48 -8.17
CA SER A 39 10.74 9.91 -8.21
C SER A 39 10.92 9.22 -9.57
N PRO A 40 12.14 9.17 -10.14
CA PRO A 40 12.41 8.29 -11.27
C PRO A 40 11.95 6.86 -10.95
N ALA A 41 11.42 6.16 -11.96
CA ALA A 41 11.01 4.78 -11.78
C ALA A 41 12.22 3.94 -11.34
N SER A 42 12.18 3.44 -10.12
CA SER A 42 13.10 2.41 -9.62
C SER A 42 12.48 1.05 -9.84
N ASP A 43 13.34 0.05 -10.07
CA ASP A 43 12.92 -1.34 -9.85
C ASP A 43 12.61 -1.50 -8.36
N LEU A 44 11.43 -2.06 -8.05
CA LEU A 44 10.94 -2.33 -6.70
C LEU A 44 10.77 -3.84 -6.47
N GLY A 45 11.27 -4.67 -7.38
CA GLY A 45 11.10 -6.12 -7.34
C GLY A 45 9.71 -6.58 -7.79
N PRO A 46 9.40 -7.88 -7.64
CA PRO A 46 8.20 -8.50 -8.23
C PRO A 46 6.89 -8.18 -7.50
N TYR A 47 6.97 -7.70 -6.26
CA TYR A 47 5.79 -7.49 -5.40
C TYR A 47 5.29 -6.04 -5.36
N ALA A 48 5.99 -5.11 -6.01
CA ALA A 48 5.64 -3.71 -6.03
C ALA A 48 5.94 -3.09 -7.40
N LYS A 49 5.16 -2.09 -7.78
CA LYS A 49 5.36 -1.35 -9.04
C LYS A 49 5.17 0.13 -8.81
N HIS A 50 6.10 0.93 -9.32
CA HIS A 50 5.88 2.36 -9.46
C HIS A 50 4.98 2.63 -10.67
N LEU A 51 3.80 3.23 -10.45
CA LEU A 51 2.86 3.51 -11.54
C LEU A 51 3.41 4.58 -12.50
N GLY A 52 4.01 5.65 -11.98
CA GLY A 52 4.58 6.72 -12.81
C GLY A 52 3.53 7.48 -13.64
N LEU A 53 4.00 8.19 -14.66
CA LEU A 53 3.15 9.00 -15.54
C LEU A 53 2.23 8.12 -16.41
N GLY A 54 1.09 8.69 -16.83
CA GLY A 54 0.11 8.01 -17.68
C GLY A 54 -0.78 6.98 -16.97
N HIS A 55 -0.59 6.80 -15.66
CA HIS A 55 -1.42 5.96 -14.81
C HIS A 55 -2.25 6.83 -13.88
N TYR A 56 -3.51 6.42 -13.65
CA TYR A 56 -4.46 7.17 -12.83
C TYR A 56 -4.99 6.28 -11.71
N VAL A 57 -5.10 6.86 -10.53
CA VAL A 57 -5.72 6.23 -9.36
C VAL A 57 -6.83 7.16 -8.88
N GLY A 58 -8.03 6.61 -8.69
CA GLY A 58 -9.15 7.36 -8.13
C GLY A 58 -8.82 7.78 -6.69
N VAL A 59 -9.03 9.05 -6.37
CA VAL A 59 -8.81 9.57 -5.02
C VAL A 59 -10.08 9.34 -4.19
N PRO A 60 -10.03 8.57 -3.09
CA PRO A 60 -11.21 8.36 -2.27
C PRO A 60 -11.71 9.66 -1.66
N ARG A 61 -13.03 9.73 -1.42
CA ARG A 61 -13.65 10.85 -0.72
C ARG A 61 -12.98 11.07 0.65
N VAL A 62 -12.82 12.32 1.07
CA VAL A 62 -12.36 12.66 2.42
C VAL A 62 -13.26 11.96 3.45
N GLY A 63 -12.63 11.26 4.40
CA GLY A 63 -13.31 10.51 5.46
C GLY A 63 -13.70 9.07 5.10
N ALA A 64 -13.61 8.65 3.84
CA ALA A 64 -13.83 7.25 3.44
C ALA A 64 -12.64 6.39 3.87
N CYS A 65 -12.61 5.94 5.13
CA CYS A 65 -11.50 5.17 5.72
C CYS A 65 -11.83 3.70 5.97
N GLU A 66 -13.02 3.26 5.57
CA GLU A 66 -13.49 1.89 5.70
C GLU A 66 -14.13 1.44 4.38
N PRO A 67 -14.09 0.13 4.08
CA PRO A 67 -14.82 -0.40 2.93
C PRO A 67 -16.33 -0.26 3.18
N ASP A 68 -17.00 0.55 2.38
CA ASP A 68 -18.46 0.76 2.48
C ASP A 68 -19.27 0.00 1.43
N GLY A 69 -18.60 -0.79 0.58
CA GLY A 69 -19.21 -1.58 -0.49
C GLY A 69 -19.75 -0.76 -1.67
N THR A 70 -19.71 0.57 -1.59
CA THR A 70 -20.21 1.48 -2.62
C THR A 70 -19.08 2.15 -3.41
N HIS A 71 -17.92 2.35 -2.79
CA HIS A 71 -16.75 2.93 -3.44
C HIS A 71 -15.75 1.85 -3.86
N ALA A 72 -15.12 2.07 -5.02
CA ALA A 72 -14.08 1.17 -5.54
C ALA A 72 -12.80 1.16 -4.70
N SER A 73 -12.59 2.17 -3.84
CA SER A 73 -11.42 2.28 -2.97
C SER A 73 -11.69 3.17 -1.76
N TYR A 74 -10.87 3.04 -0.73
CA TYR A 74 -10.92 3.83 0.51
C TYR A 74 -9.51 4.18 1.01
N TRP A 75 -9.41 5.12 1.94
CA TRP A 75 -8.17 5.49 2.61
C TRP A 75 -7.81 4.45 3.68
N ALA A 76 -6.84 3.57 3.40
CA ALA A 76 -6.25 2.71 4.43
C ALA A 76 -5.41 3.53 5.43
N VAL A 77 -4.76 4.59 4.94
CA VAL A 77 -4.17 5.66 5.76
C VAL A 77 -4.65 6.99 5.17
N PRO A 78 -5.35 7.84 5.94
CA PRO A 78 -5.92 9.07 5.42
C PRO A 78 -4.84 10.12 5.13
N MET A 79 -5.10 10.94 4.11
CA MET A 79 -4.37 12.18 3.88
C MET A 79 -4.73 13.18 4.98
N ARG A 80 -3.74 13.74 5.69
CA ARG A 80 -3.99 14.68 6.81
C ARG A 80 -4.02 16.11 6.32
N ALA A 81 -3.21 16.44 5.31
CA ALA A 81 -3.15 17.72 4.65
C ALA A 81 -2.90 17.58 3.14
N PRO A 82 -3.30 18.58 2.33
CA PRO A 82 -2.95 18.61 0.91
C PRO A 82 -1.43 18.51 0.70
N GLY A 83 -1.01 17.62 -0.19
CA GLY A 83 0.40 17.39 -0.47
C GLY A 83 1.12 16.45 0.49
N ASP A 84 0.42 15.87 1.48
CA ASP A 84 0.98 14.76 2.26
C ASP A 84 1.31 13.57 1.36
N LEU A 85 2.52 13.05 1.50
CA LEU A 85 3.04 11.90 0.77
C LEU A 85 3.79 10.98 1.73
N CYS A 86 3.82 9.70 1.41
CA CYS A 86 4.61 8.69 2.13
C CYS A 86 6.10 9.00 2.05
N ASP A 87 6.83 8.57 3.07
CA ASP A 87 8.29 8.58 3.10
C ASP A 87 8.84 7.47 2.18
N PRO A 88 9.57 7.82 1.09
CA PRO A 88 10.10 6.83 0.15
C PRO A 88 11.00 5.78 0.79
N ALA A 89 11.81 6.15 1.79
CA ALA A 89 12.72 5.22 2.44
C ALA A 89 11.95 4.14 3.21
N ARG A 90 10.85 4.53 3.87
CA ARG A 90 10.00 3.61 4.61
C ARG A 90 9.22 2.67 3.70
N VAL A 91 8.77 3.17 2.55
CA VAL A 91 8.13 2.33 1.53
C VAL A 91 9.12 1.31 0.98
N ALA A 92 10.36 1.72 0.67
CA ALA A 92 11.41 0.80 0.23
C ALA A 92 11.67 -0.30 1.26
N THR A 93 11.86 0.06 2.54
CA THR A 93 12.03 -0.91 3.64
C THR A 93 10.86 -1.88 3.76
N LEU A 94 9.62 -1.40 3.62
CA LEU A 94 8.43 -2.26 3.65
C LEU A 94 8.46 -3.29 2.50
N ILE A 95 8.76 -2.83 1.28
CA ILE A 95 8.81 -3.69 0.09
C ILE A 95 9.91 -4.76 0.25
N GLU A 96 11.11 -4.35 0.65
CA GLU A 96 12.24 -5.26 0.87
C GLU A 96 11.95 -6.30 1.95
N THR A 97 11.42 -5.86 3.10
CA THR A 97 11.07 -6.75 4.22
C THR A 97 9.98 -7.74 3.83
N GLY A 98 8.95 -7.26 3.12
CA GLY A 98 7.85 -8.10 2.63
C GLY A 98 8.33 -9.11 1.59
N ALA A 99 9.19 -8.69 0.65
CA ALA A 99 9.77 -9.57 -0.36
C ALA A 99 10.62 -10.68 0.28
N ALA A 100 11.46 -10.35 1.27
CA ALA A 100 12.26 -11.33 1.99
C ALA A 100 11.39 -12.35 2.75
N ALA A 101 10.34 -11.88 3.43
CA ALA A 101 9.40 -12.76 4.14
C ALA A 101 8.67 -13.71 3.18
N LEU A 102 8.21 -13.21 2.03
CA LEU A 102 7.52 -14.02 1.02
C LEU A 102 8.45 -15.00 0.30
N GLY A 103 9.69 -14.60 0.00
CA GLY A 103 10.69 -15.49 -0.58
C GLY A 103 11.06 -16.64 0.35
N SER A 104 11.16 -16.38 1.66
CA SER A 104 11.42 -17.42 2.66
C SER A 104 10.27 -18.42 2.84
N ALA A 105 9.03 -18.04 2.49
CA ALA A 105 7.85 -18.90 2.62
C ALA A 105 7.69 -19.91 1.45
N ASP A 106 8.35 -19.64 0.31
CA ASP A 106 8.32 -20.48 -0.89
C ASP A 106 9.40 -21.59 -0.86
N GLU A 107 10.39 -21.48 0.03
CA GLU A 107 11.50 -22.44 0.19
C GLU A 107 11.26 -23.50 1.31
N THR A 108 10.01 -23.66 1.75
CA THR A 108 9.57 -24.69 2.73
C THR A 108 8.36 -25.47 2.25
#